data_AF-A0A8T7BK34-F1
#
_entry.id   AF-A0A8T7BK34-F1
#
_cell.length_a   1.000
_cell.length_b   1.000
_cell.length_c   1.000
_cell.angle_alpha   90.00
_cell.angle_beta   90.00
_cell.angle_gamma   90.00
#
_symmetry.space_group_name_H-M   'P 1'
#
loop_
_entity.id
_entity.type
_entity.pdbx_description
1 polymer ?
#
loop_
_entity_poly.entity_id
_entity_poly.type
_entity_poly.pdbx_seq_one_letter_code
_entity_poly.pdbx_strand_id
1 'polypeptide(L)'
;MTIQPNKEKTSQDSGDSSEMSQLNEIYHKLDVKQDRLLHHWLEWSQTKVIGNHNLSVIYCLVALTFMLVFAFTSFIHEHFNHAKVLLVFCFMTVCNLVFLIVKNNERLSNTMVVILFGALCIYLFVTGGINQTGPLWYFVYPLTALFILNLWEGLLMTVLLFWATMMIYSIQVINIDYDPYPGSFVARFFSVYIVISMLSFLYAYNRSKNDLMHRDENKEENNNYPDL
;
A
#
# COMPACT_ATOMS: atom_id res chain seq x y z
N MET A 1 63.02 -69.77 13.33
CA MET A 1 62.56 -68.38 13.12
C MET A 1 61.49 -68.44 12.06
N THR A 2 60.24 -68.80 12.37
CA THR A 2 59.22 -68.00 13.08
C THR A 2 59.03 -66.64 12.41
N ILE A 3 57.94 -66.44 11.65
CA ILE A 3 56.98 -65.32 11.79
C ILE A 3 55.63 -65.79 11.19
N GLN A 4 54.59 -65.85 12.02
CA GLN A 4 53.18 -65.97 11.62
C GLN A 4 52.61 -64.57 11.35
N PRO A 5 51.78 -64.35 10.31
CA PRO A 5 51.06 -63.09 10.15
C PRO A 5 49.82 -63.04 11.06
N ASN A 6 49.74 -61.92 11.76
CA ASN A 6 48.69 -61.49 12.67
C ASN A 6 47.30 -61.47 11.99
N LYS A 7 46.35 -62.26 12.51
CA LYS A 7 44.90 -62.10 12.23
C LYS A 7 44.32 -61.18 13.29
N GLU A 8 44.36 -59.87 13.04
CA GLU A 8 43.61 -58.91 13.84
C GLU A 8 42.35 -58.45 13.08
N LYS A 9 41.21 -58.89 13.60
CA LYS A 9 39.92 -58.19 13.65
C LYS A 9 39.38 -57.55 12.36
N THR A 10 38.82 -58.39 11.51
CA THR A 10 37.65 -58.05 10.66
C THR A 10 36.36 -58.08 11.49
N SER A 11 36.21 -57.14 12.44
CA SER A 11 35.02 -57.09 13.32
C SER A 11 34.59 -55.66 13.67
N GLN A 12 35.01 -54.67 12.88
CA GLN A 12 34.76 -53.26 13.15
C GLN A 12 34.09 -52.53 11.97
N ASP A 13 33.78 -53.26 10.90
CA ASP A 13 33.30 -52.71 9.61
C ASP A 13 31.77 -52.86 9.43
N SER A 14 31.10 -53.65 10.28
CA SER A 14 29.64 -53.84 10.22
C SER A 14 28.85 -52.89 11.11
N GLY A 15 29.50 -52.19 12.05
CA GLY A 15 28.88 -51.17 12.92
C GLY A 15 28.81 -49.80 12.24
N ASP A 16 29.88 -49.42 11.54
CA ASP A 16 30.05 -48.09 10.93
C ASP A 16 29.07 -47.86 9.76
N SER A 17 28.79 -48.90 8.96
CA SER A 17 27.80 -48.83 7.88
C SER A 17 26.36 -48.61 8.40
N SER A 18 26.03 -49.14 9.58
CA SER A 18 24.73 -48.94 10.21
C SER A 18 24.59 -47.54 10.79
N GLU A 19 25.65 -47.00 11.40
CA GLU A 19 25.65 -45.64 11.95
C GLU A 19 25.63 -44.58 10.84
N MET A 20 26.38 -44.78 9.74
CA MET A 20 26.35 -43.90 8.57
C MET A 20 25.00 -43.91 7.84
N SER A 21 24.32 -45.06 7.81
CA SER A 21 22.96 -45.16 7.28
C SER A 21 21.95 -44.38 8.13
N GLN A 22 22.05 -44.47 9.46
CA GLN A 22 21.21 -43.71 10.38
C GLN A 22 21.47 -42.21 10.30
N LEU A 23 22.74 -41.79 10.17
CA LEU A 23 23.09 -40.39 9.99
C LEU A 23 22.54 -39.84 8.67
N ASN A 24 22.67 -40.56 7.55
CA ASN A 24 22.09 -40.14 6.27
C ASN A 24 20.56 -40.01 6.34
N GLU A 25 19.88 -40.91 7.06
CA GLU A 25 18.43 -40.81 7.27
C GLU A 25 18.06 -39.56 8.09
N ILE A 26 18.86 -39.23 9.10
CA ILE A 26 18.67 -38.03 9.94
C ILE A 26 18.95 -36.75 9.13
N TYR A 27 20.04 -36.72 8.35
CA TYR A 27 20.37 -35.58 7.48
C TYR A 27 19.28 -35.36 6.43
N HIS A 28 18.81 -36.42 5.78
CA HIS A 28 17.72 -36.32 4.80
C HIS A 28 16.41 -35.83 5.44
N LYS A 29 16.08 -36.27 6.66
CA LYS A 29 14.90 -35.77 7.39
C LYS A 29 15.04 -34.31 7.82
N LEU A 30 16.25 -33.86 8.16
CA LEU A 30 16.53 -32.47 8.52
C LEU A 30 16.42 -31.55 7.30
N ASP A 31 16.99 -31.97 6.17
CA ASP A 31 16.99 -31.19 4.93
C ASP A 31 15.56 -31.02 4.37
N VAL A 32 14.78 -32.11 4.29
CA VAL A 32 13.37 -32.06 3.87
C VAL A 32 12.51 -31.22 4.82
N LYS A 33 12.83 -31.19 6.12
CA LYS A 33 12.11 -30.37 7.09
C LYS A 33 12.51 -28.89 7.00
N GLN A 34 13.78 -28.61 6.72
CA GLN A 34 14.31 -27.27 6.50
C GLN A 34 13.71 -26.66 5.23
N ASP A 35 13.68 -27.41 4.13
CA ASP A 35 13.07 -26.98 2.87
C ASP A 35 11.56 -26.78 3.00
N ARG A 36 10.87 -27.68 3.71
CA ARG A 36 9.44 -27.49 4.00
C ARG A 36 9.18 -26.25 4.87
N LEU A 37 10.08 -25.92 5.79
CA LEU A 37 9.99 -24.71 6.59
C LEU A 37 10.32 -23.46 5.79
N LEU A 38 11.29 -23.51 4.87
CA LEU A 38 11.63 -22.41 3.96
C LEU A 38 10.53 -22.18 2.93
N HIS A 39 9.97 -23.23 2.34
CA HIS A 39 8.79 -23.14 1.47
C HIS A 39 7.59 -22.63 2.26
N HIS A 40 7.33 -23.12 3.47
CA HIS A 40 6.24 -22.59 4.29
C HIS A 40 6.49 -21.15 4.77
N TRP A 41 7.74 -20.71 4.94
CA TRP A 41 8.08 -19.32 5.27
C TRP A 41 8.01 -18.39 4.06
N LEU A 42 8.41 -18.86 2.88
CA LEU A 42 8.28 -18.16 1.58
C LEU A 42 6.82 -18.11 1.13
N GLU A 43 6.07 -19.21 1.30
CA GLU A 43 4.62 -19.24 1.14
C GLU A 43 3.97 -18.36 2.19
N TRP A 44 4.35 -18.36 3.47
CA TRP A 44 3.75 -17.41 4.43
C TRP A 44 4.08 -15.95 4.09
N SER A 45 5.22 -15.70 3.44
CA SER A 45 5.58 -14.40 2.86
C SER A 45 4.81 -14.04 1.57
N GLN A 46 4.34 -15.02 0.80
CA GLN A 46 3.70 -14.86 -0.53
C GLN A 46 2.16 -15.04 -0.48
N THR A 47 1.67 -16.05 0.22
CA THR A 47 0.26 -16.43 0.43
C THR A 47 -0.48 -15.53 1.41
N LYS A 48 0.24 -14.78 2.23
CA LYS A 48 -0.34 -13.62 2.85
C LYS A 48 -0.36 -12.53 1.78
N VAL A 49 -1.49 -12.51 1.08
CA VAL A 49 -2.13 -11.35 0.48
C VAL A 49 -2.21 -10.25 1.57
N ILE A 50 -1.06 -9.68 1.89
CA ILE A 50 -0.78 -8.60 2.85
C ILE A 50 -1.09 -7.24 2.19
N GLY A 51 -1.35 -7.22 0.89
CA GLY A 51 -1.32 -6.02 0.07
C GLY A 51 -2.19 -4.88 0.58
N ASN A 52 -3.45 -5.10 0.93
CA ASN A 52 -4.37 -3.97 1.14
C ASN A 52 -4.46 -3.52 2.60
N HIS A 53 -4.53 -4.43 3.58
CA HIS A 53 -4.64 -4.08 4.99
C HIS A 53 -3.47 -3.23 5.45
N ASN A 54 -2.24 -3.67 5.16
CA ASN A 54 -1.05 -2.96 5.60
C ASN A 54 -0.88 -1.63 4.88
N LEU A 55 -1.15 -1.57 3.57
CA LEU A 55 -1.04 -0.32 2.82
C LEU A 55 -2.04 0.73 3.30
N SER A 56 -3.27 0.32 3.62
CA SER A 56 -4.32 1.24 4.08
C SER A 56 -4.02 1.77 5.48
N VAL A 57 -3.49 0.93 6.37
CA VAL A 57 -3.02 1.34 7.70
C VAL A 57 -1.83 2.29 7.60
N ILE A 58 -0.81 1.96 6.79
CA ILE A 58 0.35 2.82 6.57
C ILE A 58 -0.10 4.17 6.02
N TYR A 59 -1.01 4.18 5.06
CA TYR A 59 -1.56 5.41 4.51
C TYR A 59 -2.26 6.25 5.57
N CYS A 60 -3.11 5.63 6.41
CA CYS A 60 -3.77 6.34 7.51
C CYS A 60 -2.76 6.95 8.48
N LEU A 61 -1.67 6.23 8.83
CA LEU A 61 -0.62 6.75 9.71
C LEU A 61 0.12 7.94 9.09
N VAL A 62 0.45 7.85 7.80
CA VAL A 62 1.07 8.95 7.06
C VAL A 62 0.13 10.16 7.03
N ALA A 63 -1.14 9.95 6.66
CA ALA A 63 -2.16 11.00 6.62
C ALA A 63 -2.34 11.69 7.98
N LEU A 64 -2.40 10.92 9.07
CA LEU A 64 -2.48 11.45 10.44
C LEU A 64 -1.26 12.30 10.81
N THR A 65 -0.06 11.84 10.43
CA THR A 65 1.18 12.57 10.68
C THR A 65 1.16 13.92 9.97
N PHE A 66 0.82 13.94 8.68
CA PHE A 66 0.71 15.19 7.92
C PHE A 66 -0.40 16.11 8.45
N MET A 67 -1.59 15.58 8.76
CA MET A 67 -2.69 16.39 9.28
C MET A 67 -2.38 17.03 10.64
N LEU A 68 -1.64 16.34 11.51
CA LEU A 68 -1.17 16.92 12.77
C LEU A 68 -0.18 18.07 12.53
N VAL A 69 0.75 17.92 11.59
CA VAL A 69 1.69 19.00 11.23
C VAL A 69 0.94 20.22 10.68
N PHE A 70 -0.06 20.02 9.81
CA PHE A 70 -0.88 21.12 9.28
C PHE A 70 -1.77 21.77 10.33
N ALA A 71 -2.36 20.98 11.23
CA ALA A 71 -3.13 21.52 12.34
C ALA A 71 -2.25 22.39 13.24
N PHE A 72 -1.05 21.91 13.59
CA PHE A 72 -0.09 22.67 14.39
C PHE A 72 0.38 23.95 13.69
N THR A 73 0.70 23.87 12.40
CA THR A 73 1.05 25.04 11.58
C THR A 73 -0.09 26.06 11.54
N SER A 74 -1.34 25.60 11.44
CA SER A 74 -2.52 26.46 11.45
C SER A 74 -2.75 27.16 12.80
N PHE A 75 -2.35 26.53 13.92
CA PHE A 75 -2.38 27.16 15.23
C PHE A 75 -1.35 28.30 15.34
N ILE A 76 -0.15 28.13 14.79
CA ILE A 76 0.90 29.17 14.82
C ILE A 76 0.47 30.41 14.02
N HIS A 77 -0.25 30.22 12.92
CA HIS A 77 -0.73 31.33 12.06
C HIS A 77 -2.07 31.94 12.51
N GLU A 78 -2.56 31.64 13.73
CA GLU A 78 -3.81 32.15 14.31
C GLU A 78 -5.08 31.89 13.47
N HIS A 79 -5.00 30.98 12.50
CA HIS A 79 -6.13 30.59 11.66
C HIS A 79 -6.95 29.48 12.34
N PHE A 80 -7.64 29.83 13.43
CA PHE A 80 -8.39 28.87 14.25
C PHE A 80 -9.47 28.08 13.48
N ASN A 81 -10.03 28.66 12.41
CA ASN A 81 -11.03 27.95 11.60
C ASN A 81 -10.42 26.78 10.81
N HIS A 82 -9.23 26.95 10.23
CA HIS A 82 -8.52 25.86 9.55
C HIS A 82 -8.13 24.77 10.54
N ALA A 83 -7.53 25.15 11.68
CA ALA A 83 -7.10 24.20 12.71
C ALA A 83 -8.26 23.30 13.21
N LYS A 84 -9.45 23.88 13.47
CA LYS A 84 -10.64 23.12 13.89
C LYS A 84 -11.08 22.12 12.83
N VAL A 85 -11.15 22.53 11.56
CA VAL A 85 -11.57 21.64 10.47
C VAL A 85 -10.58 20.49 10.31
N LEU A 86 -9.27 20.76 10.32
CA LEU A 86 -8.25 19.72 10.23
C LEU A 86 -8.30 18.74 11.40
N LEU A 87 -8.59 19.20 12.62
CA LEU A 87 -8.78 18.32 13.78
C LEU A 87 -9.99 17.39 13.62
N VAL A 88 -11.10 17.89 13.06
CA VAL A 88 -12.28 17.05 12.77
C VAL A 88 -11.95 15.98 11.73
N PHE A 89 -11.23 16.34 10.67
CA PHE A 89 -10.76 15.38 9.67
C PHE A 89 -9.82 14.34 10.29
N CYS A 90 -8.87 14.77 11.13
CA CYS A 90 -7.98 13.88 11.87
C CYS A 90 -8.77 12.88 12.73
N PHE A 91 -9.77 13.36 13.47
CA PHE A 91 -10.65 12.50 14.27
C PHE A 91 -11.43 11.50 13.39
N MET A 92 -11.97 11.94 12.26
CA MET A 92 -12.64 11.03 11.31
C MET A 92 -11.69 9.97 10.75
N THR A 93 -10.44 10.31 10.44
CA THR A 93 -9.43 9.35 9.98
C THR A 93 -9.06 8.35 11.08
N VAL A 94 -8.94 8.77 12.34
CA VAL A 94 -8.74 7.85 13.48
C VAL A 94 -9.94 6.91 13.64
N CYS A 95 -11.16 7.43 13.59
CA CYS A 95 -12.38 6.61 13.65
C CYS A 95 -12.43 5.59 12.51
N ASN A 96 -12.03 5.99 11.29
CA ASN A 96 -11.91 5.06 10.16
C ASN A 96 -10.85 3.98 10.40
N LEU A 97 -9.69 4.34 10.95
CA LEU A 97 -8.64 3.38 11.29
C LEU A 97 -9.12 2.36 12.35
N VAL A 98 -9.81 2.82 13.39
CA VAL A 98 -10.42 1.93 14.40
C VAL A 98 -11.48 1.03 13.75
N PHE A 99 -12.31 1.57 12.86
CA PHE A 99 -13.29 0.80 12.11
C PHE A 99 -12.65 -0.29 11.24
N LEU A 100 -11.52 0.01 10.59
CA LEU A 100 -10.74 -0.96 9.82
C LEU A 100 -10.27 -2.13 10.71
N ILE A 101 -9.73 -1.82 11.88
CA ILE A 101 -9.22 -2.81 12.83
C ILE A 101 -10.35 -3.69 13.39
N VAL A 102 -11.52 -3.11 13.68
CA VAL A 102 -12.63 -3.82 14.32
C VAL A 102 -13.46 -4.64 13.32
N LYS A 103 -13.84 -4.04 12.19
CA LYS A 103 -14.77 -4.67 11.23
C LYS A 103 -14.07 -5.47 10.13
N ASN A 104 -12.76 -5.27 9.98
CA ASN A 104 -11.91 -5.92 8.96
C ASN A 104 -12.43 -5.79 7.52
N ASN A 105 -13.26 -4.78 7.24
CA ASN A 105 -13.81 -4.54 5.90
C ASN A 105 -12.97 -3.48 5.18
N GLU A 106 -11.91 -3.95 4.51
CA GLU A 106 -10.95 -3.11 3.79
C GLU A 106 -11.60 -2.23 2.74
N ARG A 107 -12.47 -2.81 1.90
CA ARG A 107 -13.02 -2.10 0.73
C ARG A 107 -13.75 -0.84 1.16
N LEU A 108 -14.62 -0.96 2.17
CA LEU A 108 -15.36 0.19 2.69
C LEU A 108 -14.44 1.20 3.36
N SER A 109 -13.46 0.74 4.14
CA SER A 109 -12.51 1.64 4.81
C SER A 109 -11.70 2.45 3.82
N ASN A 110 -11.20 1.80 2.78
CA ASN A 110 -10.37 2.38 1.72
C ASN A 110 -11.14 3.44 0.94
N THR A 111 -12.38 3.13 0.55
CA THR A 111 -13.26 4.11 -0.09
C THR A 111 -13.52 5.30 0.81
N MET A 112 -13.79 5.08 2.10
CA MET A 112 -14.03 6.17 3.06
C MET A 112 -12.82 7.08 3.25
N VAL A 113 -11.61 6.52 3.34
CA VAL A 113 -10.37 7.30 3.48
C VAL A 113 -10.12 8.18 2.25
N VAL A 114 -10.34 7.66 1.05
CA VAL A 114 -10.17 8.43 -0.18
C VAL A 114 -11.24 9.51 -0.32
N ILE A 115 -12.49 9.23 0.06
CA ILE A 115 -13.54 10.25 0.12
C ILE A 115 -13.17 11.36 1.12
N LEU A 116 -12.68 11.00 2.32
CA LEU A 116 -12.24 11.98 3.32
C LEU A 116 -11.09 12.84 2.79
N PHE A 117 -10.11 12.24 2.12
CA PHE A 117 -9.00 12.98 1.53
C PHE A 117 -9.46 13.89 0.39
N GLY A 118 -10.39 13.43 -0.45
CA GLY A 118 -10.98 14.25 -1.52
C GLY A 118 -11.77 15.44 -0.97
N ALA A 119 -12.54 15.23 0.10
CA ALA A 119 -13.26 16.30 0.80
C ALA A 119 -12.31 17.32 1.42
N LEU A 120 -11.19 16.87 2.00
CA LEU A 120 -10.14 17.75 2.51
C LEU A 120 -9.51 18.58 1.39
N CYS A 121 -9.21 17.97 0.24
CA CYS A 121 -8.73 18.68 -0.94
C CYS A 121 -9.74 19.76 -1.39
N ILE A 122 -11.04 19.44 -1.47
CA ILE A 122 -12.09 20.43 -1.81
C ILE A 122 -12.09 21.60 -0.84
N TYR A 123 -12.04 21.31 0.47
CA TYR A 123 -11.98 22.34 1.50
C TYR A 123 -10.75 23.25 1.34
N LEU A 124 -9.57 22.68 1.10
CA LEU A 124 -8.33 23.42 0.88
C LEU A 124 -8.37 24.28 -0.40
N PHE A 125 -9.03 23.80 -1.46
CA PHE A 125 -9.19 24.55 -2.70
C PHE A 125 -10.07 25.79 -2.49
N VAL A 126 -11.26 25.60 -1.91
CA VAL A 126 -12.24 26.67 -1.68
C VAL A 126 -11.68 27.75 -0.77
N THR A 127 -10.96 27.34 0.28
CA THR A 127 -10.50 28.28 1.30
C THR A 127 -9.15 28.92 1.00
N GLY A 128 -8.42 28.49 -0.04
CA GLY A 128 -7.05 28.97 -0.28
C GLY A 128 -5.99 28.12 0.44
N GLY A 129 -6.32 27.60 1.63
CA GLY A 129 -5.31 27.15 2.58
C GLY A 129 -4.43 28.31 3.06
N ILE A 130 -3.39 27.98 3.83
CA ILE A 130 -2.43 28.99 4.30
C ILE A 130 -1.60 29.44 3.09
N ASN A 131 -1.60 30.74 2.79
CA ASN A 131 -0.85 31.32 1.67
C ASN A 131 -1.21 30.74 0.27
N GLN A 132 -2.47 30.39 0.01
CA GLN A 132 -2.92 29.89 -1.30
C GLN A 132 -2.27 28.56 -1.74
N THR A 133 -1.68 27.80 -0.80
CA THR A 133 -1.03 26.52 -1.11
C THR A 133 -1.97 25.31 -1.07
N GLY A 134 -3.25 25.52 -0.75
CA GLY A 134 -4.26 24.47 -0.66
C GLY A 134 -4.34 23.54 -1.89
N PRO A 135 -4.29 24.06 -3.14
CA PRO A 135 -4.43 23.23 -4.34
C PRO A 135 -3.30 22.22 -4.53
N LEU A 136 -2.12 22.42 -3.92
CA LEU A 136 -0.98 21.51 -4.08
C LEU A 136 -1.31 20.07 -3.64
N TRP A 137 -2.21 19.91 -2.66
CA TRP A 137 -2.63 18.61 -2.13
C TRP A 137 -3.37 17.73 -3.14
N TYR A 138 -3.94 18.34 -4.18
CA TYR A 138 -4.60 17.60 -5.26
C TYR A 138 -3.64 16.76 -6.07
N PHE A 139 -2.36 17.12 -6.15
CA PHE A 139 -1.40 16.34 -6.92
C PHE A 139 -1.13 14.97 -6.32
N VAL A 140 -1.29 14.83 -5.01
CA VAL A 140 -1.12 13.55 -4.31
C VAL A 140 -2.38 12.68 -4.43
N TYR A 141 -3.55 13.30 -4.59
CA TYR A 141 -4.84 12.60 -4.66
C TYR A 141 -4.94 11.48 -5.71
N PRO A 142 -4.70 11.72 -7.03
CA PRO A 142 -4.84 10.68 -8.05
C PRO A 142 -3.95 9.46 -7.77
N LEU A 143 -2.74 9.71 -7.28
CA LEU A 143 -1.82 8.65 -6.89
C LEU A 143 -2.39 7.82 -5.74
N THR A 144 -2.88 8.48 -4.69
CA THR A 144 -3.45 7.79 -3.51
C THR A 144 -4.74 7.03 -3.84
N ALA A 145 -5.62 7.61 -4.63
CA ALA A 145 -6.88 7.00 -5.01
C ALA A 145 -6.66 5.71 -5.82
N LEU A 146 -5.76 5.75 -6.80
CA LEU A 146 -5.44 4.60 -7.65
C LEU A 146 -4.56 3.54 -6.95
N PHE A 147 -3.84 3.92 -5.90
CA PHE A 147 -3.00 2.99 -5.14
C PHE A 147 -3.75 2.22 -4.06
N ILE A 148 -4.75 2.85 -3.43
CA ILE A 148 -5.51 2.27 -2.31
C ILE A 148 -6.78 1.55 -2.79
N LEU A 149 -7.43 2.04 -3.85
CA LEU A 149 -8.62 1.42 -4.43
C LEU A 149 -8.25 0.59 -5.66
N ASN A 150 -9.22 -0.17 -6.17
CA ASN A 150 -9.11 -0.82 -7.46
C ASN A 150 -8.95 0.22 -8.58
N LEU A 151 -8.28 -0.15 -9.68
CA LEU A 151 -7.98 0.75 -10.81
C LEU A 151 -9.21 1.57 -11.27
N TRP A 152 -10.35 0.91 -11.44
CA TRP A 152 -11.60 1.56 -11.88
C TRP A 152 -12.22 2.47 -10.82
N GLU A 153 -12.22 2.02 -9.55
CA GLU A 153 -12.78 2.79 -8.45
C GLU A 153 -11.94 4.04 -8.16
N GLY A 154 -10.61 3.90 -8.15
CA GLY A 154 -9.67 5.02 -7.99
C GLY A 154 -9.74 6.01 -9.15
N LEU A 155 -9.88 5.52 -10.39
CA LEU A 155 -10.07 6.39 -11.56
C LEU A 155 -11.38 7.17 -11.46
N LEU A 156 -12.48 6.50 -11.10
CA LEU A 156 -13.78 7.14 -10.93
C LEU A 156 -13.71 8.25 -9.87
N MET A 157 -13.07 7.99 -8.72
CA MET A 157 -12.89 8.99 -7.66
C MET A 157 -12.01 10.16 -8.08
N THR A 158 -10.99 9.92 -8.90
CA THR A 158 -10.09 10.95 -9.45
C THR A 158 -10.80 11.87 -10.43
N VAL A 159 -11.60 11.28 -11.33
CA VAL A 159 -12.42 12.02 -12.30
C VAL A 159 -13.53 12.79 -11.59
N LEU A 160 -14.17 12.19 -10.59
CA LEU A 160 -15.21 12.85 -9.79
C LEU A 160 -14.64 14.07 -9.08
N LEU A 161 -13.47 13.95 -8.45
CA LEU A 161 -12.82 15.08 -7.78
C LEU A 161 -12.49 16.20 -8.79
N PHE A 162 -11.95 15.86 -9.96
CA PHE A 162 -11.67 16.82 -11.02
C PHE A 162 -12.91 17.60 -11.45
N TRP A 163 -14.00 16.88 -11.73
CA TRP A 163 -15.29 17.49 -12.10
C TRP A 163 -15.85 18.36 -10.97
N ALA A 164 -15.79 17.89 -9.72
CA ALA A 164 -16.22 18.66 -8.56
C ALA A 164 -15.44 19.98 -8.46
N THR A 165 -14.11 19.95 -8.63
CA THR A 165 -13.31 21.18 -8.61
C THR A 165 -13.61 22.13 -9.75
N MET A 166 -13.83 21.62 -10.96
CA MET A 166 -14.21 22.46 -12.11
C MET A 166 -15.55 23.14 -11.89
N MET A 167 -16.52 22.43 -11.31
CA MET A 167 -17.83 22.98 -10.98
C MET A 167 -17.71 24.08 -9.89
N ILE A 168 -16.94 23.83 -8.84
CA ILE A 168 -16.70 24.81 -7.76
C ILE A 168 -16.02 26.06 -8.32
N TYR A 169 -14.97 25.89 -9.13
CA TYR A 169 -14.28 27.02 -9.76
C TYR A 169 -15.22 27.83 -10.66
N SER A 170 -16.06 27.17 -11.45
CA SER A 170 -17.04 27.86 -12.30
C SER A 170 -18.04 28.67 -11.50
N ILE A 171 -18.48 28.18 -10.34
CA ILE A 171 -19.38 28.93 -9.43
C ILE A 171 -18.65 30.13 -8.81
N GLN A 172 -17.38 29.97 -8.42
CA GLN A 172 -16.56 31.06 -7.88
C GLN A 172 -16.33 32.16 -8.91
N VAL A 173 -16.08 31.81 -10.17
CA VAL A 173 -15.92 32.79 -11.26
C VAL A 173 -17.21 33.61 -11.50
N ILE A 174 -18.38 33.01 -11.28
CA ILE A 174 -19.68 33.70 -11.40
C ILE A 174 -19.95 34.60 -10.19
N ASN A 175 -19.53 34.19 -8.99
CA ASN A 175 -19.62 35.00 -7.76
C ASN A 175 -18.36 35.88 -7.60
N ILE A 176 -18.42 37.09 -8.15
CA ILE A 176 -17.34 38.09 -8.29
C ILE A 176 -16.63 38.46 -6.96
N ASP A 177 -17.15 38.05 -5.80
CA ASP A 177 -16.67 38.49 -4.48
C ASP A 177 -15.47 37.70 -3.91
N TYR A 178 -15.08 36.55 -4.48
CA TYR A 178 -13.94 35.78 -3.95
C TYR A 178 -13.23 34.94 -5.01
N ASP A 179 -12.20 35.53 -5.63
CA ASP A 179 -11.23 34.81 -6.45
C ASP A 179 -9.88 34.71 -5.73
N PRO A 180 -9.58 33.57 -5.06
CA PRO A 180 -8.33 33.40 -4.34
C PRO A 180 -7.14 33.12 -5.27
N TYR A 181 -7.32 32.82 -6.56
CA TYR A 181 -6.22 32.41 -7.44
C TYR A 181 -6.26 33.10 -8.81
N PRO A 182 -5.11 33.58 -9.32
CA PRO A 182 -5.08 34.11 -10.68
C PRO A 182 -5.40 33.00 -11.70
N GLY A 183 -6.20 33.31 -12.73
CA GLY A 183 -6.60 32.32 -13.75
C GLY A 183 -5.42 31.61 -14.45
N SER A 184 -4.25 32.25 -14.53
CA SER A 184 -3.02 31.64 -15.05
C SER A 184 -2.50 30.51 -14.17
N PHE A 185 -2.68 30.59 -12.85
CA PHE A 185 -2.36 29.53 -11.91
C PHE A 185 -3.33 28.35 -12.07
N VAL A 186 -4.63 28.62 -12.19
CA VAL A 186 -5.67 27.61 -12.33
C VAL A 186 -5.49 26.78 -13.60
N ALA A 187 -5.16 27.41 -14.73
CA ALA A 187 -4.87 26.71 -15.99
C ALA A 187 -3.67 25.76 -15.87
N ARG A 188 -2.60 26.20 -15.18
CA ARG A 188 -1.41 25.37 -14.92
C ARG A 188 -1.74 24.22 -13.97
N PHE A 189 -2.51 24.51 -12.92
CA PHE A 189 -2.95 23.52 -11.95
C PHE A 189 -3.69 22.36 -12.61
N PHE A 190 -4.71 22.64 -13.42
CA PHE A 190 -5.47 21.60 -14.11
C PHE A 190 -4.63 20.84 -15.14
N SER A 191 -3.74 21.54 -15.84
CA SER A 191 -2.82 20.91 -16.80
C SER A 191 -1.92 19.89 -16.10
N VAL A 192 -1.30 20.27 -14.97
CA VAL A 192 -0.45 19.37 -14.17
C VAL A 192 -1.26 18.23 -13.55
N TYR A 193 -2.47 18.52 -13.04
CA TYR A 193 -3.34 17.50 -12.47
C TYR A 193 -3.69 16.40 -13.49
N ILE A 194 -4.01 16.76 -14.74
CA ILE A 194 -4.28 15.80 -15.81
C ILE A 194 -3.05 14.92 -16.07
N VAL A 195 -1.87 15.53 -16.18
CA VAL A 195 -0.62 14.77 -16.39
C VAL A 195 -0.37 13.79 -15.25
N ILE A 196 -0.51 14.22 -14.00
CA ILE A 196 -0.29 13.35 -12.83
C ILE A 196 -1.36 12.24 -12.78
N SER A 197 -2.60 12.54 -13.12
CA SER A 197 -3.67 11.53 -13.21
C SER A 197 -3.35 10.49 -14.28
N MET A 198 -2.85 10.89 -15.45
CA MET A 198 -2.44 9.97 -16.51
C MET A 198 -1.25 9.10 -16.09
N LEU A 199 -0.23 9.69 -15.45
CA LEU A 199 0.92 8.96 -14.93
C LEU A 199 0.52 7.97 -13.84
N SER A 200 -0.35 8.40 -12.92
CA SER A 200 -0.85 7.55 -11.84
C SER A 200 -1.67 6.38 -12.39
N PHE A 201 -2.48 6.63 -13.43
CA PHE A 201 -3.21 5.58 -14.12
C PHE A 201 -2.28 4.59 -14.82
N LEU A 202 -1.27 5.08 -15.56
CA LEU A 202 -0.28 4.23 -16.21
C LEU A 202 0.48 3.37 -15.20
N TYR A 203 0.88 3.95 -14.07
CA TYR A 203 1.53 3.23 -12.98
C TYR A 203 0.62 2.13 -12.40
N ALA A 204 -0.63 2.46 -12.07
CA ALA A 204 -1.59 1.52 -11.53
C ALA A 204 -1.95 0.40 -12.54
N TYR A 205 -2.01 0.73 -13.83
CA TYR A 205 -2.23 -0.23 -14.91
C TYR A 205 -1.06 -1.22 -15.02
N ASN A 206 0.18 -0.72 -15.05
CA ASN A 206 1.37 -1.58 -15.11
C ASN A 206 1.47 -2.49 -13.89
N ARG A 207 1.18 -1.96 -12.69
CA ARG A 207 1.12 -2.77 -11.47
C ARG A 207 0.08 -3.88 -11.59
N SER A 208 -1.14 -3.55 -12.02
CA SER A 208 -2.23 -4.52 -12.18
C SER A 208 -1.85 -5.63 -13.18
N LYS A 209 -1.13 -5.29 -14.25
CA LYS A 209 -0.65 -6.25 -15.23
C LYS A 209 0.43 -7.17 -14.65
N ASN A 210 1.39 -6.64 -13.91
CA ASN A 210 2.43 -7.45 -13.27
C ASN A 210 1.83 -8.45 -12.27
N ASP A 211 0.82 -8.03 -11.50
CA ASP A 211 0.11 -8.91 -10.56
C ASP A 211 -0.62 -10.05 -11.27
N LEU A 212 -1.11 -9.85 -12.50
CA LEU A 212 -1.72 -10.91 -13.30
C LEU A 212 -0.69 -11.92 -13.82
N MET A 213 0.46 -11.45 -14.30
CA MET A 213 1.51 -12.33 -14.83
C MET A 213 2.06 -13.29 -13.76
N HIS A 214 2.33 -12.80 -12.55
CA HIS A 214 2.77 -13.66 -11.44
C HIS A 214 1.70 -14.69 -11.01
N ARG A 215 0.42 -14.35 -11.16
CA ARG A 215 -0.67 -15.29 -10.86
C ARG A 215 -0.79 -16.39 -11.91
N ASP A 216 -0.49 -16.09 -13.16
CA ASP A 216 -0.54 -17.07 -14.24
C ASP A 216 0.68 -18.01 -14.16
N GLU A 217 1.87 -17.49 -13.85
CA GLU A 217 3.07 -18.30 -13.57
C GLU A 217 2.87 -19.29 -12.40
N ASN A 218 2.32 -18.82 -11.27
CA ASN A 218 2.01 -19.68 -10.13
C ASN A 218 0.96 -20.75 -10.46
N LYS A 219 0.00 -20.46 -11.36
CA LYS A 219 -0.99 -21.46 -11.79
C LYS A 219 -0.37 -22.51 -12.70
N GLU A 220 0.57 -22.12 -13.57
CA GLU A 220 1.30 -23.04 -14.43
C GLU A 220 2.20 -23.96 -13.61
N GLU A 221 2.92 -23.45 -12.60
CA GLU A 221 3.69 -24.28 -11.66
C GLU A 221 2.80 -25.26 -10.88
N ASN A 222 1.69 -24.78 -10.31
CA ASN A 222 0.78 -25.63 -9.53
C ASN A 222 0.12 -26.71 -10.41
N ASN A 223 -0.15 -26.42 -11.69
CA ASN A 223 -0.68 -27.41 -12.62
C ASN A 223 0.39 -28.44 -13.07
N ASN A 224 1.67 -28.07 -13.07
CA ASN A 224 2.77 -28.98 -13.39
C ASN A 224 3.16 -29.90 -12.21
N TYR A 225 2.85 -29.50 -10.97
CA TYR A 225 3.19 -30.24 -9.75
C TYR A 225 1.99 -30.33 -8.78
N PRO A 226 0.93 -31.11 -9.11
CA PRO A 226 -0.31 -31.13 -8.33
C PRO A 226 -0.21 -31.76 -6.94
N ASP A 227 0.87 -32.49 -6.63
CA ASP A 227 0.95 -33.42 -5.48
C ASP A 227 2.20 -33.25 -4.56
N LEU A 228 2.84 -32.07 -4.54
CA LEU A 228 3.82 -31.69 -3.50
C LEU A 228 3.16 -30.86 -2.40
#